data_AF-A0ABC8REI7-F1
#
_entry.id   AF-A0ABC8REI7-F1
#
_cell.length_a   1.000
_cell.length_b   1.000
_cell.length_c   1.000
_cell.angle_alpha   90.00
_cell.angle_beta   90.00
_cell.angle_gamma   90.00
#
_symmetry.space_group_name_H-M   'P 1'
#
loop_
_entity.id
_entity.type
_entity.pdbx_description
1 polymer ?
#
loop_
_entity_poly.entity_id
_entity_poly.type
_entity_poly.pdbx_seq_one_letter_code
_entity_poly.pdbx_strand_id
1 'polypeptide(L)'
;MTRHLLDALGDDYSVCCQGTAFFPLQSCMNHSCLPNAKAFKREEDRDGQATIIALETIREGDEVTISYIDDDLPFEERQASLADYGFKCRCLKCLEEEPQATLEHKI
;
A
#
# COMPACT_ATOMS: atom_id res chain seq x y z
N MET A 1 -4.35 -1.96 -34.72
CA MET A 1 -5.49 -2.25 -35.61
C MET A 1 -6.87 -2.01 -34.95
N THR A 2 -6.97 -1.73 -33.65
CA THR A 2 -8.24 -1.45 -32.96
C THR A 2 -8.48 0.01 -32.59
N ARG A 3 -7.51 0.92 -32.81
CA ARG A 3 -7.59 2.32 -32.39
C ARG A 3 -8.80 3.06 -32.99
N HIS A 4 -9.08 2.87 -34.29
CA HIS A 4 -10.27 3.45 -34.93
C HIS A 4 -11.61 2.92 -34.38
N LEU A 5 -11.65 1.70 -33.83
CA LEU A 5 -12.82 1.17 -33.15
C LEU A 5 -12.98 1.78 -31.76
N LEU A 6 -11.87 2.02 -31.06
CA LEU A 6 -11.86 2.68 -29.76
C LEU A 6 -12.25 4.17 -29.88
N ASP A 7 -11.78 4.86 -30.91
CA ASP A 7 -12.13 6.27 -31.17
C ASP A 7 -13.60 6.47 -31.58
N ALA A 8 -14.28 5.43 -32.08
CA ALA A 8 -15.69 5.46 -32.46
C ALA A 8 -16.64 5.25 -31.26
N LEU A 9 -16.13 4.70 -30.17
CA LEU A 9 -16.83 4.59 -28.90
C LEU A 9 -16.50 5.89 -28.16
N GLY A 10 -17.44 6.84 -28.11
CA GLY A 10 -17.22 8.15 -27.48
C GLY A 10 -16.66 8.05 -26.05
N ASP A 11 -16.17 9.16 -25.48
CA ASP A 11 -15.49 9.18 -24.18
C ASP A 11 -16.28 8.49 -23.04
N ASP A 12 -17.60 8.37 -23.16
CA ASP A 12 -18.49 7.62 -22.26
C ASP A 12 -18.23 6.10 -22.19
N TYR A 13 -17.56 5.50 -23.19
CA TYR A 13 -17.14 4.10 -23.16
C TYR A 13 -15.88 3.88 -22.30
N SER A 14 -15.12 4.94 -22.04
CA SER A 14 -13.98 4.92 -21.12
C SER A 14 -14.49 4.95 -19.67
N VAL A 15 -15.29 3.96 -19.27
CA VAL A 15 -15.63 3.75 -17.87
C VAL A 15 -14.32 3.45 -17.13
N CYS A 16 -13.96 4.28 -16.14
CA CYS A 16 -12.76 4.05 -15.34
C CYS A 16 -12.71 2.59 -14.88
N CYS A 17 -11.67 1.87 -15.28
CA CYS A 17 -11.55 0.44 -15.04
C CYS A 17 -11.44 0.17 -13.53
N GLN A 18 -12.56 -0.16 -12.88
CA GLN A 18 -12.52 -0.80 -11.57
C GLN A 18 -12.10 -2.26 -11.78
N GLY A 19 -10.95 -2.63 -11.24
CA GLY A 19 -10.37 -3.95 -11.44
C GLY A 19 -9.13 -4.16 -10.58
N THR A 20 -8.66 -5.39 -10.55
CA THR A 20 -7.40 -5.79 -9.88
C THR A 20 -6.34 -6.03 -10.93
N ALA A 21 -5.10 -5.65 -10.64
CA ALA A 21 -3.95 -5.86 -11.50
C ALA A 21 -2.74 -6.33 -10.68
N PHE A 22 -1.81 -7.03 -11.34
CA PHE A 22 -0.55 -7.46 -10.74
C PHE A 22 0.57 -6.54 -11.21
N PHE A 23 1.30 -5.96 -10.27
CA PHE A 23 2.40 -5.03 -10.53
C PHE A 23 3.70 -5.59 -9.95
N PRO A 24 4.48 -6.39 -10.71
CA PRO A 24 5.60 -7.17 -10.18
C PRO A 24 6.63 -6.32 -9.41
N LEU A 25 6.96 -5.12 -9.91
CA LEU A 25 7.92 -4.23 -9.26
C LEU A 25 7.37 -3.63 -7.95
N GLN A 26 6.09 -3.24 -7.93
CA GLN A 26 5.44 -2.77 -6.72
C GLN A 26 5.34 -3.90 -5.67
N SER A 27 5.08 -5.14 -6.10
CA SER A 27 4.98 -6.30 -5.22
C SER A 27 6.30 -6.64 -4.50
N CYS A 28 7.43 -6.06 -4.90
CA CYS A 28 8.70 -6.18 -4.19
C CYS A 28 8.86 -5.18 -3.03
N MET A 29 8.00 -4.17 -2.91
CA MET A 29 8.07 -3.17 -1.85
C MET A 29 7.44 -3.72 -0.58
N ASN A 30 8.21 -3.76 0.51
CA ASN A 30 7.72 -4.27 1.80
C ASN A 30 6.76 -3.29 2.48
N HIS A 31 6.08 -3.80 3.50
CA HIS A 31 5.13 -3.04 4.31
C HIS A 31 5.80 -2.21 5.41
N SER A 32 5.30 -1.00 5.63
CA SER A 32 5.46 -0.24 6.88
C SER A 32 4.14 0.46 7.22
N CYS A 33 3.76 0.49 8.51
CA CYS A 33 2.64 1.33 8.98
C CYS A 33 3.04 2.82 9.10
N LEU A 34 4.31 3.13 8.82
CA LEU A 34 4.83 4.49 8.61
C LEU A 34 5.64 4.45 7.30
N PRO A 35 4.97 4.38 6.13
CA PRO A 35 5.64 4.16 4.86
C PRO A 35 6.32 5.43 4.38
N ASN A 36 7.40 5.27 3.60
CA ASN A 36 8.08 6.40 2.95
C ASN A 36 7.62 6.64 1.50
N ALA A 37 6.75 5.77 0.97
CA ALA A 37 6.12 5.93 -0.32
C ALA A 37 4.65 5.43 -0.31
N LYS A 38 3.85 5.88 -1.27
CA LYS A 38 2.48 5.40 -1.47
C LYS A 38 2.24 4.96 -2.91
N ALA A 39 1.41 3.93 -3.06
CA ALA A 39 0.82 3.60 -4.35
C ALA A 39 -0.29 4.60 -4.68
N PHE A 40 -0.19 5.25 -5.83
CA PHE A 40 -1.17 6.21 -6.34
C PHE A 40 -1.78 5.68 -7.63
N LYS A 41 -3.12 5.71 -7.68
CA LYS A 41 -3.91 5.42 -8.87
C LYS A 41 -4.67 6.69 -9.26
N ARG A 42 -4.58 7.09 -10.53
CA ARG A 42 -5.33 8.22 -11.07
C ARG A 42 -6.83 7.87 -11.10
N GLU A 43 -7.70 8.84 -10.83
CA GLU A 43 -9.16 8.65 -10.93
C GLU A 43 -9.57 8.31 -12.37
N GLU A 44 -8.98 9.01 -13.35
CA GLU A 44 -9.08 8.72 -14.78
C GLU A 44 -7.92 7.82 -15.24
N ASP A 45 -7.83 6.61 -14.70
CA ASP A 45 -6.86 5.62 -15.14
C ASP A 45 -7.25 5.06 -16.52
N ARG A 46 -6.54 5.49 -17.57
CA ARG A 46 -6.76 5.06 -18.96
C ARG A 46 -5.73 4.04 -19.46
N ASP A 47 -4.64 3.84 -18.73
CA ASP A 47 -3.49 3.03 -19.14
C ASP A 47 -3.10 1.92 -18.16
N GLY A 48 -3.78 1.83 -17.00
CA GLY A 48 -3.53 0.80 -15.99
C GLY A 48 -2.20 1.01 -15.25
N GLN A 49 -1.64 2.22 -15.29
CA GLN A 49 -0.33 2.50 -14.72
C GLN A 49 -0.40 2.67 -13.19
N ALA A 50 0.36 1.84 -12.46
CA ALA A 50 0.63 2.07 -11.04
C ALA A 50 1.78 3.09 -10.88
N THR A 51 1.55 4.12 -10.08
CA THR A 51 2.58 5.12 -9.75
C THR A 51 2.95 5.01 -8.28
N ILE A 52 4.25 5.00 -7.97
CA ILE A 52 4.74 5.08 -6.59
C ILE A 52 5.24 6.49 -6.34
N ILE A 53 4.73 7.13 -5.30
CA ILE A 53 5.05 8.51 -4.93
C ILE A 53 5.75 8.51 -3.59
N ALA A 54 6.94 9.09 -3.51
CA ALA A 54 7.64 9.29 -2.25
C ALA A 54 6.86 10.28 -1.37
N LEU A 55 6.70 9.93 -0.09
CA LEU A 55 6.08 10.77 0.94
C LEU A 55 7.10 11.64 1.68
N GLU A 56 8.36 11.22 1.64
CA GLU A 56 9.49 11.89 2.25
C GLU A 56 10.76 11.73 1.38
N THR A 57 11.88 12.28 1.85
CA THR A 57 13.16 12.10 1.16
C THR A 57 13.67 10.68 1.38
N ILE A 58 13.88 9.93 0.28
CA ILE A 58 14.45 8.58 0.29
C ILE A 58 15.90 8.68 -0.21
N ARG A 59 16.86 8.23 0.60
CA ARG A 59 18.30 8.26 0.26
C ARG A 59 18.72 6.95 -0.39
N GLU A 60 19.90 6.96 -1.01
CA GLU A 60 20.51 5.74 -1.53
C GLU A 60 20.74 4.72 -0.39
N GLY A 61 20.27 3.49 -0.61
CA GLY A 61 20.34 2.42 0.38
C GLY A 61 19.14 2.32 1.31
N ASP A 62 18.27 3.33 1.36
CA ASP A 62 17.01 3.26 2.11
C ASP A 62 16.05 2.27 1.42
N GLU A 63 15.35 1.48 2.22
CA GLU A 63 14.29 0.61 1.72
C GLU A 63 13.05 1.43 1.37
N VAL A 64 12.48 1.18 0.18
CA VAL A 64 11.18 1.77 -0.20
C VAL A 64 10.06 0.91 0.37
N THR A 65 9.22 1.50 1.21
CA THR A 65 8.09 0.83 1.85
C THR A 65 6.77 1.50 1.51
N ILE A 66 5.71 0.71 1.41
CA ILE A 66 4.33 1.16 1.19
C ILE A 66 3.42 0.59 2.28
N SER A 67 2.24 1.17 2.50
CA SER A 67 1.22 0.51 3.33
C SER A 67 0.41 -0.49 2.50
N TYR A 68 0.14 -1.66 3.07
CA TYR A 68 -0.73 -2.69 2.45
C TYR A 68 -2.17 -2.61 2.97
N ILE A 69 -2.36 -1.83 4.03
CA ILE A 69 -3.58 -1.71 4.81
C ILE A 69 -3.86 -0.23 5.06
N ASP A 70 -4.97 0.08 5.71
CA ASP A 70 -5.16 1.40 6.30
C ASP A 70 -4.23 1.55 7.52
N ASP A 71 -3.22 2.42 7.40
CA ASP A 71 -2.23 2.62 8.45
C ASP A 71 -2.71 3.55 9.58
N ASP A 72 -3.87 4.20 9.45
CA ASP A 72 -4.49 4.99 10.52
C ASP A 72 -5.25 4.12 11.55
N LEU A 73 -5.47 2.84 11.25
CA LEU A 73 -6.10 1.90 12.17
C LEU A 73 -5.29 1.71 13.47
N PRO A 74 -5.93 1.33 14.59
CA PRO A 74 -5.23 0.97 15.84
C PRO A 74 -4.24 -0.18 15.67
N PHE A 75 -3.20 -0.24 16.51
CA PHE A 75 -2.14 -1.26 16.46
C PHE A 75 -2.65 -2.69 16.28
N GLU A 76 -3.60 -3.13 17.11
CA GLU A 76 -4.13 -4.50 17.08
C GLU A 76 -4.83 -4.81 15.75
N GLU A 77 -5.58 -3.84 15.21
CA GLU A 77 -6.26 -3.98 13.93
C GLU A 77 -5.27 -4.06 12.76
N ARG A 78 -4.21 -3.24 12.79
CA ARG A 78 -3.13 -3.31 11.78
C ARG A 78 -2.43 -4.67 11.81
N GLN A 79 -2.08 -5.17 12.99
CA GLN A 79 -1.43 -6.49 13.11
C GLN A 79 -2.36 -7.62 12.67
N ALA A 80 -3.66 -7.54 12.98
CA ALA A 80 -4.66 -8.51 12.54
C ALA A 80 -4.80 -8.51 11.00
N SER A 81 -4.90 -7.34 10.35
CA SER A 81 -4.97 -7.25 8.88
C SER A 81 -3.71 -7.76 8.17
N LEU A 82 -2.54 -7.63 8.80
CA LEU A 82 -1.27 -8.11 8.25
C LEU A 82 -1.04 -9.61 8.46
N ALA A 83 -1.82 -10.26 9.32
CA ALA A 83 -1.71 -11.70 9.57
C ALA A 83 -1.96 -12.53 8.28
N ASP A 84 -2.85 -12.06 7.41
CA ASP A 84 -3.15 -12.69 6.11
C ASP A 84 -1.95 -12.65 5.15
N TYR A 85 -1.03 -11.71 5.35
CA TYR A 85 0.23 -11.61 4.60
C TYR A 85 1.36 -12.47 5.22
N GLY A 86 1.10 -13.12 6.36
CA GLY A 86 2.01 -14.08 6.97
C GLY A 86 3.21 -13.48 7.71
N PHE A 87 3.14 -12.21 8.14
CA PHE A 87 4.19 -11.57 8.94
C PHE A 87 3.63 -10.70 10.08
N LYS A 88 4.48 -10.40 11.07
CA LYS A 88 4.20 -9.41 12.13
C LYS A 88 4.96 -8.12 11.82
N CYS A 89 4.26 -7.00 11.68
CA CYS A 89 4.92 -5.73 11.40
C CYS A 89 5.69 -5.24 12.62
N ARG A 90 6.95 -4.84 12.42
CA ARG A 90 7.85 -4.28 13.44
C ARG A 90 8.43 -2.92 13.03
N CYS A 91 7.69 -2.16 12.22
CA CYS A 91 8.05 -0.77 11.92
C CYS A 91 8.04 0.09 13.20
N LEU A 92 8.64 1.29 13.14
CA LEU A 92 8.73 2.19 14.30
C LEU A 92 7.38 2.46 14.96
N LYS A 93 6.33 2.78 14.17
CA LYS A 93 4.96 2.99 14.68
C LYS A 93 4.45 1.79 15.47
N CYS A 94 4.68 0.57 14.97
CA CYS A 94 4.27 -0.65 15.67
C CYS A 94 5.11 -0.93 16.91
N LEU A 95 6.40 -0.61 16.92
CA LEU A 95 7.25 -0.79 18.10
C LEU A 95 6.88 0.18 19.23
N GLU A 96 6.46 1.41 18.88
CA GLU A 96 6.04 2.42 19.85
C GLU A 96 4.65 2.14 20.43
N GLU A 97 3.74 1.62 19.62
CA GLU A 97 2.36 1.32 20.02
C GLU A 97 2.17 -0.10 20.60
N GLU A 98 3.19 -0.95 20.56
CA GLU A 98 3.10 -2.32 21.07
C GLU A 98 2.81 -2.32 22.59
N PRO A 99 1.74 -2.99 23.05
CA PRO A 99 1.42 -3.03 24.47
C PRO A 99 2.56 -3.68 25.28
N GLN A 100 3.07 -2.96 26.28
CA GLN A 100 4.03 -3.54 27.21
C GLN A 100 3.32 -4.60 28.07
N ALA A 101 3.87 -5.81 28.12
CA ALA A 101 3.39 -6.83 29.05
C ALA A 101 3.59 -6.32 30.49
N THR A 102 2.49 -6.03 31.19
CA THR A 102 2.53 -5.78 32.63
C THR A 102 2.95 -7.08 33.32
N LEU A 103 4.19 -7.13 33.82
CA LEU A 103 4.63 -8.16 34.73
C LEU A 103 3.84 -8.00 36.03
N GLU A 104 2.72 -8.72 36.14
CA GLU A 104 2.02 -8.91 37.40
C GLU A 104 2.99 -9.57 38.40
N HIS A 105 3.56 -8.76 39.29
CA HIS A 105 4.33 -9.24 40.43
C HIS A 105 3.37 -9.99 41.34
N LYS A 106 3.36 -11.33 41.24
CA LYS A 106 2.77 -12.20 42.26
C LYS A 106 3.63 -12.07 43.52
N ILE A 107 3.12 -11.33 44.50
CA ILE A 107 3.55 -11.37 45.91
C ILE A 107 3.04 -12.68 46.52
#